data_AF-A0A8J3NJN5-F1
#
_entry.id   AF-A0A8J3NJN5-F1
#
_cell.length_a   1.000
_cell.length_b   1.000
_cell.length_c   1.000
_cell.angle_alpha   90.00
_cell.angle_beta   90.00
_cell.angle_gamma   90.00
#
_symmetry.space_group_name_H-M   'P 1'
#
loop_
_entity.id
_entity.type
_entity.pdbx_description
1 polymer ?
#
loop_
_entity_poly.entity_id
_entity_poly.type
_entity_poly.pdbx_seq_one_letter_code
_entity_poly.pdbx_strand_id
1 'polypeptide(L)' 'MQLTFIRKTVLSGDTNCPSLYRTDRDTFVVQGWRVTDPDALRQLDIPDHETVVEVPSDVLAEIARTL' A
#
# COMPACT_ATOMS: atom_id res chain seq x y z
N MET A 1 8.36 -4.82 -14.90
CA MET A 1 7.71 -5.39 -13.71
C MET A 1 6.31 -5.75 -14.11
N GLN A 2 5.93 -7.01 -13.91
CA GLN A 2 4.56 -7.48 -14.11
C GLN A 2 3.84 -7.51 -12.77
N LEU A 3 2.56 -7.11 -12.74
CA LEU A 3 1.76 -7.04 -11.52
C LEU A 3 0.63 -8.05 -11.57
N THR A 4 0.54 -8.90 -10.56
CA THR A 4 -0.60 -9.79 -10.33
C THR A 4 -1.43 -9.22 -9.19
N PHE A 5 -2.71 -8.94 -9.44
CA PHE A 5 -3.64 -8.47 -8.42
C PHE A 5 -3.84 -9.56 -7.35
N ILE A 6 -3.75 -9.16 -6.08
CA ILE A 6 -3.98 -10.05 -4.95
C ILE A 6 -5.34 -9.74 -4.32
N ARG A 7 -5.54 -8.50 -3.85
CA ARG A 7 -6.79 -8.09 -3.20
C ARG A 7 -6.97 -6.56 -3.19
N LYS A 8 -8.18 -6.15 -2.82
CA LYS A 8 -8.54 -4.79 -2.42
C LYS A 8 -9.25 -4.83 -1.07
N THR A 9 -9.29 -3.70 -0.36
CA THR A 9 -10.09 -3.63 0.87
C THR A 9 -11.59 -3.84 0.58
N VAL A 10 -12.29 -4.47 1.51
CA VAL A 10 -13.74 -4.75 1.38
C VAL A 10 -14.59 -3.54 1.81
N LEU A 11 -14.00 -2.59 2.55
CA LEU A 11 -14.69 -1.46 3.17
C LEU A 11 -14.73 -0.20 2.29
N SER A 12 -14.07 -0.19 1.14
CA SER A 12 -14.10 0.97 0.23
C SER A 12 -15.38 0.95 -0.61
N GLY A 13 -16.44 1.54 -0.07
CA GLY A 13 -17.64 1.87 -0.84
C GLY A 13 -17.25 2.68 -2.08
N ASP A 14 -17.58 2.16 -3.26
CA ASP A 14 -17.53 2.73 -4.61
C ASP A 14 -16.26 3.45 -5.11
N THR A 15 -15.23 3.62 -4.28
CA THR A 15 -13.94 4.22 -4.64
C THR A 15 -12.85 3.17 -4.54
N ASN A 16 -12.28 2.82 -5.68
CA ASN A 16 -11.59 1.57 -5.99
C ASN A 16 -10.16 1.43 -5.40
N CYS A 17 -9.94 1.87 -4.15
CA CYS A 17 -8.65 1.82 -3.45
C CYS A 17 -8.88 1.61 -1.95
N PRO A 18 -7.91 1.02 -1.21
CA PRO A 18 -6.58 0.52 -1.63
C PRO A 18 -6.47 -0.95 -2.08
N SER A 19 -5.38 -1.26 -2.80
CA SER A 19 -5.12 -2.53 -3.50
C SER A 19 -3.69 -3.07 -3.28
N LEU A 20 -3.54 -4.39 -3.30
CA LEU A 20 -2.28 -5.12 -3.17
C LEU A 20 -1.98 -5.94 -4.43
N TYR A 21 -0.72 -5.88 -4.88
CA TYR A 21 -0.22 -6.63 -6.03
C TYR A 21 1.06 -7.39 -5.68
N ARG A 22 1.26 -8.57 -6.25
CA ARG A 22 2.55 -9.28 -6.25
C ARG A 22 3.27 -9.04 -7.58
N THR A 23 4.57 -8.85 -7.52
CA THR A 23 5.41 -8.65 -8.70
C THR A 23 5.99 -9.99 -9.18
N ASP A 24 6.47 -10.01 -10.43
CA ASP A 24 7.30 -11.08 -10.98
C ASP A 24 8.71 -11.18 -10.37
N ARG A 25 9.01 -10.38 -9.36
CA ARG A 25 10.33 -10.25 -8.71
C ARG A 25 10.31 -10.66 -7.24
N ASP A 26 9.26 -11.36 -6.81
CA ASP A 26 9.04 -11.73 -5.40
C ASP A 26 8.99 -10.52 -4.46
N THR A 27 8.37 -9.42 -4.93
CA THR A 27 8.08 -8.24 -4.13
C THR A 27 6.59 -7.89 -4.19
N PHE A 28 6.16 -6.97 -3.34
CA PHE A 28 4.79 -6.47 -3.31
C PHE A 28 4.72 -5.00 -3.72
N VAL A 29 3.64 -4.63 -4.39
CA VAL A 29 3.27 -3.22 -4.65
C VAL A 29 1.96 -2.93 -3.95
N VAL A 30 1.94 -1.86 -3.17
CA VAL A 30 0.78 -1.41 -2.41
C VAL A 30 0.32 -0.07 -2.97
N GLN A 31 -0.95 0.02 -3.35
CA GLN A 31 -1.60 1.27 -3.72
C GLN A 31 -2.47 1.76 -2.57
N GLY A 32 -2.27 3.00 -2.14
CA GLY A 32 -3.03 3.62 -1.06
C GLY A 32 -3.25 5.11 -1.24
N TRP A 33 -3.75 5.76 -0.20
CA TRP A 33 -3.95 7.20 -0.17
C TRP A 33 -2.62 7.89 0.14
N ARG A 34 -2.20 8.85 -0.68
CA ARG A 34 -0.97 9.60 -0.42
C ARG A 34 -1.07 10.31 0.93
N VAL A 35 -0.11 10.08 1.81
CA VAL A 35 -0.03 10.81 3.08
C VAL A 35 0.41 12.24 2.77
N THR A 36 -0.37 13.21 3.22
CA THR A 36 -0.11 14.64 3.03
C THR A 36 0.01 15.41 4.36
N ASP A 37 -0.26 14.73 5.48
CA ASP A 37 -0.12 15.28 6.82
C ASP A 37 1.37 15.55 7.14
N PRO A 38 1.78 16.83 7.31
CA PRO A 38 3.16 17.18 7.61
C PRO A 38 3.66 16.62 8.95
N ASP A 39 2.80 16.47 9.96
CA ASP A 39 3.19 15.94 11.27
C ASP A 39 3.47 14.44 11.20
N ALA A 40 2.71 13.70 10.37
CA ALA A 40 2.99 12.31 10.08
C ALA A 40 4.28 12.14 9.25
N LEU A 41 4.45 12.96 8.20
CA LEU A 41 5.62 12.88 7.31
C LEU A 41 6.93 13.19 8.04
N ARG A 42 6.94 14.13 9.00
CA ARG A 42 8.14 14.45 9.79
C ARG A 42 8.60 13.32 10.72
N GLN A 43 7.76 12.30 10.96
CA GLN A 43 8.14 11.12 11.74
C GLN A 43 8.91 10.08 10.91
N LEU A 44 8.99 10.26 9.59
CA LEU A 44 9.59 9.34 8.64
C LEU A 44 10.81 10.00 7.97
N ASP A 45 11.86 9.24 7.73
CA ASP A 45 13.00 9.68 6.92
C ASP A 45 12.73 9.32 5.45
N ILE A 46 12.10 10.24 4.72
CA ILE A 46 11.63 10.02 3.34
C ILE A 46 12.55 10.77 2.37
N PRO A 47 13.32 10.06 1.52
CA PRO A 47 14.08 10.70 0.45
C PRO A 47 13.19 11.44 -0.55
N ASP A 48 13.72 12.47 -1.21
CA ASP A 48 12.98 13.31 -2.17
C ASP A 48 12.33 12.54 -3.34
N HIS A 49 12.83 11.34 -3.65
CA HIS A 49 12.34 10.48 -4.73
C HIS A 49 11.29 9.46 -4.27
N GLU A 50 10.92 9.47 -2.99
CA GLU A 50 9.96 8.55 -2.40
C GLU A 50 8.65 9.26 -2.01
N THR A 51 7.60 8.47 -1.84
CA THR A 51 6.32 8.92 -1.29
C THR A 51 5.74 7.81 -0.44
N VAL A 52 4.93 8.19 0.53
CA VAL A 52 4.24 7.25 1.41
C VAL A 52 2.74 7.24 1.13
N VAL A 53 2.13 6.08 1.32
CA VAL A 53 0.70 5.90 1.20
C VAL A 53 0.16 5.23 2.46
N GLU A 54 -1.03 5.64 2.87
CA GLU A 54 -1.80 4.98 3.91
C GLU A 54 -2.71 3.91 3.29
N VAL A 55 -2.78 2.76 3.94
CA VAL A 55 -3.70 1.67 3.61
C VAL A 55 -4.34 1.10 4.88
N PRO A 56 -5.61 0.65 4.85
CA PRO A 56 -6.22 -0.14 5.91
C PRO A 56 -5.42 -1.40 6.19
N SER A 57 -5.39 -1.78 7.46
CA SER A 57 -4.67 -2.96 7.96
C SER A 57 -5.07 -4.26 7.26
N ASP A 58 -6.33 -4.38 6.82
CA ASP A 58 -6.81 -5.58 6.14
C ASP A 58 -6.08 -5.82 4.81
N VAL A 59 -5.63 -4.78 4.11
CA VAL A 59 -4.82 -4.87 2.87
C VAL A 59 -3.53 -5.65 3.10
N LEU A 60 -2.88 -5.44 4.26
CA LEU A 60 -1.60 -6.05 4.60
C LEU A 60 -1.73 -7.39 5.34
N ALA A 61 -2.93 -7.77 5.77
CA ALA A 61 -3.15 -8.97 6.59
C ALA A 61 -2.69 -10.28 5.93
N GLU A 62 -2.72 -10.38 4.59
CA GLU A 62 -2.21 -11.55 3.85
C GLU A 62 -0.67 -11.59 3.81
N ILE A 63 0.00 -10.43 3.65
CA ILE A 63 1.47 -10.35 3.65
C ILE A 63 2.00 -10.83 5.00
N ALA A 64 1.39 -10.38 6.10
CA ALA A 64 1.78 -10.76 7.45
C ALA A 64 1.57 -12.25 7.78
N ARG A 65 0.74 -12.97 7.01
CA ARG A 65 0.51 -14.42 7.16
C ARG A 65 1.45 -15.28 6.33
N THR A 66 2.14 -14.67 5.36
CA THR A 66 3.04 -15.35 4.43
C THR A 66 4.52 -15.20 4.85
N LEU A 67 4.79 -14.37 5.85
CA LEU A 67 6.07 -14.25 6.57
C LEU A 67 6.08 -15.15 7.80
#